data_AF-A0A9X3K8A3-F1
#
_entry.id   AF-A0A9X3K8A3-F1
#
_cell.length_a   1.000
_cell.length_b   1.000
_cell.length_c   1.000
_cell.angle_alpha   90.00
_cell.angle_beta   90.00
_cell.angle_gamma   90.00
#
_symmetry.space_group_name_H-M   'P 1'
#
loop_
_entity.id
_entity.type
_entity.pdbx_description
1 polymer ?
#
loop_
_entity_poly.entity_id
_entity_poly.type
_entity_poly.pdbx_seq_one_letter_code
_entity_poly.pdbx_strand_id
1 'polypeptide(L)'
;MSKEDGNSAEIVFAGMSEIEMAFYAKYKLPQHSREMKKELLLYLASKGLDKEKIETLTSSQLFKKTHPLGTCVRCGSYKVYMHNSDSAKKKIHCLICGFIEGSKGQGFRLLDVLFGR
;
A
#
# COMPACT_ATOMS: atom_id res chain seq x y z
N MET A 1 0.59 4.15 37.11
CA MET A 1 -0.61 4.51 36.31
C MET A 1 -0.13 5.49 35.26
N SER A 2 0.27 4.98 34.09
CA SER A 2 0.86 5.79 33.02
C SER A 2 0.09 5.48 31.74
N LYS A 3 -0.80 6.41 31.38
CA LYS A 3 -1.52 6.42 30.11
C LYS A 3 -0.55 6.90 29.03
N GLU A 4 0.18 5.97 28.43
CA GLU A 4 0.83 6.18 27.14
C GLU A 4 -0.02 5.56 26.03
N ASP A 5 -1.32 5.82 26.05
CA ASP A 5 -2.21 5.49 24.92
C ASP A 5 -2.05 6.58 23.85
N GLY A 6 -0.84 6.69 23.29
CA GLY A 6 -0.64 7.39 22.03
C GLY A 6 -1.46 6.67 20.97
N ASN A 7 -2.49 7.33 20.46
CA ASN A 7 -3.48 6.76 19.55
C ASN A 7 -2.78 6.00 18.40
N SER A 8 -2.82 4.66 18.42
CA SER A 8 -2.08 3.77 17.52
C SER A 8 -2.28 4.12 16.05
N ALA A 9 -3.50 4.57 15.71
CA ALA A 9 -3.87 5.00 14.38
C ALA A 9 -3.19 6.31 13.96
N GLU A 10 -3.00 7.27 14.88
CA GLU A 10 -2.28 8.51 14.59
C GLU A 10 -0.83 8.25 14.24
N ILE A 11 -0.18 7.29 14.93
CA ILE A 11 1.18 6.86 14.63
C ILE A 11 1.25 6.22 13.24
N VAL A 12 0.31 5.32 12.92
CA VAL A 12 0.27 4.65 11.61
C VAL A 12 0.09 5.66 10.47
N PHE A 13 -0.82 6.63 10.61
CA PHE A 13 -1.14 7.59 9.56
C PHE A 13 -0.30 8.88 9.62
N ALA A 14 0.70 8.95 10.50
CA ALA A 14 1.56 10.11 10.65
C ALA A 14 2.25 10.48 9.33
N GLY A 15 1.99 11.72 8.88
CA GLY A 15 2.57 12.24 7.63
C GLY A 15 2.11 11.48 6.38
N MET A 16 0.94 10.83 6.40
CA MET A 16 0.26 10.32 5.22
C MET A 16 -0.73 11.36 4.69
N SER A 17 -0.76 11.54 3.37
CA SER A 17 -1.82 12.26 2.67
C SER A 17 -3.13 11.47 2.66
N GLU A 18 -4.24 12.14 2.33
CA GLU A 18 -5.56 11.50 2.17
C GLU A 18 -5.52 10.30 1.21
N ILE A 19 -4.82 10.46 0.10
CA ILE A 19 -4.61 9.41 -0.90
C ILE A 19 -3.85 8.23 -0.29
N GLU A 20 -2.74 8.51 0.40
CA GLU A 20 -1.93 7.45 1.02
C GLU A 20 -2.73 6.69 2.08
N MET A 21 -3.53 7.39 2.88
CA MET A 21 -4.43 6.77 3.86
C MET A 21 -5.44 5.84 3.18
N ALA A 22 -6.04 6.26 2.05
CA ALA A 22 -6.96 5.42 1.29
C ALA A 22 -6.28 4.17 0.71
N PHE A 23 -5.07 4.29 0.16
CA PHE A 23 -4.30 3.15 -0.33
C PHE A 23 -3.85 2.23 0.80
N TYR A 24 -3.46 2.77 1.94
CA TYR A 24 -3.14 1.99 3.13
C TYR A 24 -4.36 1.19 3.59
N ALA A 25 -5.52 1.84 3.67
CA ALA A 25 -6.78 1.22 4.04
C ALA A 25 -7.15 0.04 3.11
N LYS A 26 -6.94 0.19 1.80
CA LYS A 26 -7.26 -0.87 0.84
C LYS A 26 -6.30 -2.05 0.88
N TYR A 27 -5.00 -1.80 1.02
CA TYR A 27 -3.98 -2.83 0.77
C TYR A 27 -3.26 -3.34 2.04
N LYS A 28 -3.23 -2.55 3.11
CA LYS A 28 -2.52 -2.88 4.36
C LYS A 28 -3.46 -3.17 5.52
N LEU A 29 -4.66 -2.59 5.54
CA LEU A 29 -5.65 -2.84 6.60
C LEU A 29 -5.94 -4.34 6.83
N PRO A 30 -6.06 -5.21 5.81
CA PRO A 30 -6.26 -6.65 6.00
C PRO A 30 -5.16 -7.37 6.79
N GLN A 31 -3.94 -6.82 6.84
CA GLN A 31 -2.76 -7.41 7.49
C GLN A 31 -2.73 -7.17 9.01
N HIS A 32 -3.59 -6.28 9.53
CA HIS A 32 -3.67 -5.95 10.95
C HIS A 32 -4.58 -6.90 11.75
N SER A 33 -4.42 -6.90 13.07
CA SER A 33 -5.34 -7.58 13.99
C SER A 33 -6.76 -7.00 13.90
N ARG A 34 -7.74 -7.70 14.46
CA ARG A 34 -9.14 -7.25 14.44
C ARG A 34 -9.32 -5.95 15.23
N GLU A 35 -8.67 -5.82 16.39
CA GLU A 35 -8.74 -4.62 17.23
C GLU A 35 -8.14 -3.42 16.49
N MET A 36 -6.92 -3.57 15.97
CA MET A 36 -6.21 -2.52 15.23
C MET A 36 -6.98 -2.10 13.98
N LYS A 37 -7.59 -3.04 13.23
CA LYS A 37 -8.46 -2.70 12.10
C LYS A 37 -9.60 -1.77 12.50
N LYS A 38 -10.23 -2.04 13.63
CA LYS A 38 -11.36 -1.22 14.13
C LYS A 38 -10.87 0.19 14.48
N GLU A 39 -9.74 0.31 15.16
CA GLU A 39 -9.13 1.61 15.48
C GLU A 39 -8.79 2.41 14.22
N LEU A 40 -8.11 1.78 13.26
CA LEU A 40 -7.74 2.41 11.99
C LEU A 40 -8.97 2.87 11.19
N LEU A 41 -10.03 2.07 11.15
CA LEU A 41 -11.28 2.42 10.46
C LEU A 41 -12.00 3.59 11.13
N LEU A 42 -12.05 3.63 12.47
CA LEU A 42 -12.62 4.75 13.21
C LEU A 42 -11.84 6.04 12.96
N TYR A 43 -10.51 5.95 12.93
CA TYR A 43 -9.66 7.08 12.59
C TYR A 43 -9.92 7.58 11.16
N LEU A 44 -9.97 6.69 10.17
CA LEU A 44 -10.27 7.05 8.78
C LEU A 44 -11.65 7.71 8.66
N ALA A 45 -12.67 7.17 9.34
CA ALA A 45 -14.00 7.77 9.38
C ALA A 45 -13.98 9.18 10.00
N SER A 46 -13.19 9.41 11.06
CA SER A 46 -13.02 10.75 11.65
C SER A 46 -12.36 11.76 10.71
N LYS A 47 -11.61 11.28 9.71
CA LYS A 47 -11.03 12.10 8.62
C LYS A 47 -11.94 12.22 7.40
N GLY A 48 -13.17 11.69 7.46
CA GLY A 48 -14.10 11.68 6.34
C GLY A 48 -13.68 10.72 5.22
N LEU A 49 -12.90 9.69 5.52
CA LEU A 49 -12.54 8.61 4.60
C LEU A 49 -13.41 7.39 4.86
N ASP A 50 -14.62 7.41 4.31
CA ASP A 50 -15.49 6.24 4.28
C ASP A 50 -15.09 5.25 3.18
N LYS A 51 -15.79 4.11 3.14
CA LYS A 51 -15.53 3.03 2.18
C LYS A 51 -15.65 3.50 0.73
N GLU A 52 -16.66 4.32 0.41
CA GLU A 52 -16.93 4.78 -0.95
C GLU A 52 -15.84 5.75 -1.43
N LYS A 53 -15.44 6.68 -0.56
CA LYS A 53 -14.34 7.61 -0.83
C LYS A 53 -13.02 6.87 -0.99
N ILE A 54 -12.74 5.86 -0.15
CA ILE A 54 -11.57 4.99 -0.30
C ILE A 54 -11.58 4.25 -1.64
N GLU A 55 -12.71 3.66 -2.03
CA GLU A 55 -12.83 2.96 -3.32
C GLU A 55 -12.61 3.90 -4.50
N THR A 56 -13.18 5.10 -4.44
CA THR A 56 -13.03 6.16 -5.46
C THR A 56 -11.57 6.57 -5.61
N LEU A 57 -10.92 6.93 -4.49
CA LEU A 57 -9.52 7.37 -4.47
C LEU A 57 -8.54 6.28 -4.90
N THR A 58 -8.88 5.01 -4.70
CA THR A 58 -8.01 3.88 -5.04
C THR A 58 -8.35 3.20 -6.36
N SER A 59 -9.29 3.77 -7.11
CA SER A 59 -9.62 3.30 -8.46
C SER A 59 -8.46 3.64 -9.41
N SER A 60 -7.97 2.64 -10.12
CA SER A 60 -6.66 2.68 -10.80
C SER A 60 -6.51 3.70 -11.93
N GLN A 61 -7.55 4.45 -12.30
CA GLN A 61 -7.50 5.40 -13.40
C GLN A 61 -6.77 6.71 -13.02
N LEU A 62 -6.82 7.11 -11.75
CA LEU A 62 -6.19 8.35 -11.27
C LEU A 62 -4.65 8.30 -11.29
N PHE A 63 -4.07 7.11 -11.10
CA PHE A 63 -2.62 6.92 -10.91
C PHE A 63 -1.89 6.48 -12.20
N LYS A 64 -2.62 6.14 -13.27
CA LYS A 64 -1.99 5.70 -14.52
C LYS A 64 -1.33 6.82 -15.33
N LYS A 65 -1.55 8.11 -15.01
CA LYS A 65 -1.28 9.20 -15.95
C LYS A 65 0.04 9.93 -15.83
N THR A 66 0.69 10.02 -14.67
CA THR A 66 1.96 10.76 -14.56
C THR A 66 2.56 10.52 -13.18
N HIS A 67 3.57 9.65 -13.10
CA HIS A 67 4.26 9.40 -11.84
C HIS A 67 5.71 9.85 -11.92
N PRO A 68 6.14 10.78 -11.05
CA PRO A 68 7.54 11.17 -10.94
C PRO A 68 8.42 9.95 -10.67
N LEU A 69 9.64 9.95 -11.22
CA LEU A 69 10.64 8.93 -10.90
C LEU A 69 10.84 8.84 -9.38
N GLY A 70 10.89 7.62 -8.84
CA GLY A 70 11.04 7.39 -7.40
C GLY A 70 9.74 7.41 -6.59
N THR A 71 8.57 7.38 -7.25
CA THR A 71 7.27 7.17 -6.59
C THR A 71 6.72 5.78 -6.88
N CYS A 72 5.84 5.29 -6.02
CA CYS A 72 5.12 4.04 -6.27
C CYS A 72 4.12 4.23 -7.41
N VAL A 73 4.23 3.43 -8.48
CA VAL A 73 3.33 3.57 -9.64
C VAL A 73 1.86 3.26 -9.38
N ARG A 74 1.53 2.67 -8.22
CA ARG A 74 0.15 2.33 -7.86
C ARG A 74 -0.56 3.42 -7.06
N CYS A 75 0.16 4.11 -6.18
CA CYS A 75 -0.42 5.06 -5.23
C CYS A 75 0.24 6.45 -5.25
N GLY A 76 1.27 6.66 -6.08
CA GLY A 76 2.00 7.92 -6.19
C GLY A 76 2.86 8.28 -4.98
N SER A 77 2.90 7.46 -3.92
CA SER A 77 3.65 7.78 -2.70
C SER A 77 5.17 7.78 -2.94
N TYR A 78 5.86 8.74 -2.31
CA TYR A 78 7.33 8.79 -2.19
C TYR A 78 7.87 7.91 -1.05
N LYS A 79 7.00 7.35 -0.21
CA LYS A 79 7.39 6.44 0.89
C LYS A 79 7.69 5.06 0.30
N VAL A 80 8.75 5.00 -0.47
CA VAL A 80 9.26 3.81 -1.14
C VAL A 80 10.67 3.50 -0.68
N TYR A 81 10.99 2.21 -0.54
CA TYR A 81 12.34 1.73 -0.32
C TYR A 81 12.87 1.12 -1.62
N MET A 82 14.00 1.63 -2.10
CA MET A 82 14.69 1.09 -3.27
C MET A 82 15.87 0.24 -2.82
N HIS A 83 15.97 -0.99 -3.33
CA HIS A 83 17.17 -1.79 -3.17
C HIS A 83 17.59 -2.48 -4.46
N ASN A 84 18.88 -2.72 -4.56
CA ASN A 84 19.45 -3.53 -5.63
C ASN A 84 19.27 -5.01 -5.25
N SER A 85 18.59 -5.76 -6.10
CA SER A 85 18.58 -7.22 -5.99
C SER A 85 19.83 -7.82 -6.62
N ASP A 86 20.20 -9.04 -6.22
CA ASP A 86 21.36 -9.78 -6.74
C ASP A 86 21.39 -9.90 -8.28
N SER A 87 20.24 -9.72 -8.94
CA SER A 87 20.10 -9.72 -10.40
C SER A 87 20.35 -8.34 -11.06
N ALA A 88 20.98 -7.39 -10.37
CA ALA A 88 21.21 -6.00 -10.81
C ALA A 88 19.93 -5.21 -11.17
N LYS A 89 18.76 -5.72 -10.80
CA LYS A 89 17.47 -5.04 -11.01
C LYS A 89 17.10 -4.25 -9.78
N LYS A 90 16.83 -2.96 -9.97
CA LYS A 90 16.26 -2.08 -8.94
C LYS A 90 14.84 -2.55 -8.63
N LYS A 91 14.57 -2.88 -7.38
CA LYS A 91 13.21 -3.14 -6.88
C LYS A 91 12.76 -1.95 -6.05
N ILE A 92 11.53 -1.49 -6.31
CA ILE A 92 10.89 -0.42 -5.53
C ILE A 92 9.81 -1.07 -4.67
N HIS A 93 9.91 -0.87 -3.36
CA HIS A 93 8.96 -1.38 -2.37
C HIS A 93 8.16 -0.22 -1.79
N CYS A 94 6.85 -0.19 -2.01
CA CYS A 94 5.99 0.83 -1.45
C CYS A 94 5.57 0.50 -0.02
N LEU A 95 5.86 1.40 0.92
CA LEU A 95 5.48 1.24 2.33
C LEU A 95 3.99 1.47 2.56
N ILE A 96 3.33 2.26 1.70
CA ILE A 96 1.90 2.57 1.80
C ILE A 96 1.02 1.41 1.37
N CYS A 97 1.21 0.94 0.14
CA CYS A 97 0.33 -0.08 -0.42
C CYS A 97 0.98 -1.48 -0.47
N GLY A 98 2.30 -1.60 -0.24
CA GLY A 98 3.01 -2.88 -0.35
C GLY A 98 3.29 -3.33 -1.79
N PHE A 99 3.12 -2.45 -2.78
CA PHE A 99 3.44 -2.76 -4.17
C PHE A 99 4.96 -2.93 -4.36
N ILE A 100 5.35 -3.91 -5.17
CA ILE A 100 6.75 -4.19 -5.49
C ILE A 100 6.97 -4.12 -7.01
N GLU A 101 7.61 -3.05 -7.46
CA GLU A 101 8.02 -2.90 -8.86
C GLU A 101 9.21 -3.81 -9.18
N GLY A 102 9.16 -4.44 -10.36
CA GLY A 102 10.20 -5.39 -10.78
C GLY A 102 10.02 -6.80 -10.24
N SER A 103 8.94 -7.08 -9.49
CA SER A 103 8.43 -8.44 -9.42
C SER A 103 7.94 -8.79 -10.82
N LYS A 104 8.75 -9.54 -11.58
CA LYS A 104 8.18 -10.37 -12.65
C LYS A 104 7.12 -11.16 -11.92
N GLY A 105 5.84 -10.92 -12.23
CA GLY A 105 4.82 -11.91 -11.94
C GLY A 105 5.44 -13.24 -12.32
N GLN A 106 5.52 -14.16 -11.36
CA GLN A 106 5.86 -15.53 -11.65
C GLN A 106 4.83 -15.91 -12.70
N GLY A 107 5.25 -15.82 -13.96
CA GLY A 107 4.38 -16.09 -15.08
C GLY A 107 3.96 -17.52 -14.83
N PHE A 108 2.69 -17.70 -14.51
CA PHE A 108 2.10 -19.01 -14.47
C PHE A 108 2.23 -19.53 -15.89
N ARG A 109 3.37 -20.16 -16.18
CA ARG A 109 3.65 -20.79 -17.46
C ARG A 109 2.78 -22.01 -17.44
N LEU A 110 1.53 -21.83 -17.87
CA LEU A 110 0.59 -22.91 -18.16
C LEU A 110 1.28 -24.00 -19.02
N LEU A 111 2.25 -23.59 -19.84
CA LEU A 111 3.12 -24.46 -20.63
C LEU A 111 4.06 -25.36 -19.81
N ASP A 112 4.60 -24.92 -18.66
CA ASP A 112 5.49 -25.75 -17.83
C ASP A 112 4.69 -26.82 -17.05
N VAL A 113 3.39 -26.59 -16.81
CA VAL A 113 2.47 -27.58 -16.22
C VAL A 113 1.97 -28.58 -17.27
N LEU A 114 1.81 -28.16 -18.53
CA LEU A 114 1.27 -29.00 -19.60
C LEU A 114 2.33 -29.82 -20.35
N PHE A 115 3.59 -29.36 -20.39
CA PHE A 115 4.65 -30.00 -21.18
C PHE A 115 5.92 -30.24 -20.36
N GLY A 116 5.74 -30.71 -19.11
CA GLY A 116 6.78 -30.93 -18.11
C GLY A 116 8.13 -31.40 -18.68
N ARG A 117 9.19 -30.74 -18.20
CA ARG A 117 10.57 -31.17 -18.41
C ARG A 117 11.08 -31.88 -17.17
#